data_AF-A0A2N0LQW5-F1
#
_entry.id   AF-A0A2N0LQW5-F1
#
_cell.length_a   1.000
_cell.length_b   1.000
_cell.length_c   1.000
_cell.angle_alpha   90.00
_cell.angle_beta   90.00
_cell.angle_gamma   90.00
#
_symmetry.space_group_name_H-M   'P 1'
#
loop_
_entity.id
_entity.type
_entity.pdbx_description
1 polymer ?
#
loop_
_entity_poly.entity_id
_entity_poly.type
_entity_poly.pdbx_seq_one_letter_code
_entity_poly.pdbx_strand_id
1 'polypeptide(L)'
;MTITPSSAAVEDTVVIDGTGFNSLATVTVLTIGGASALPSPAPRATRNGEVTATILVPLLNPGTYTVVMTNAAGFSATSTLTVVTSSAPPASTQADTQVIFAVVIDNDNNLVRVWRYSNATQEWSFYDPRDEFADANTLEKTGAGDIVWVNVVVEQEFQGQTLFTGWNLIVLK
;
A
#
# COMPACT_ATOMS: atom_id res chain seq x y z
N MET A 1 5.98 -25.58 8.31
CA MET A 1 5.77 -24.49 7.35
C MET A 1 6.64 -23.33 7.76
N THR A 2 7.41 -22.79 6.83
CA THR A 2 8.31 -21.64 7.03
C THR A 2 7.89 -20.49 6.15
N ILE A 3 8.07 -19.26 6.63
CA ILE A 3 7.71 -18.03 5.92
C ILE A 3 8.95 -17.15 5.85
N THR A 4 9.31 -16.70 4.66
CA THR A 4 10.49 -15.87 4.42
C THR A 4 10.11 -14.62 3.63
N PRO A 5 10.35 -13.41 4.17
CA PRO A 5 10.76 -13.12 5.55
C PRO A 5 9.67 -13.45 6.59
N SER A 6 10.04 -13.62 7.86
CA SER A 6 9.10 -13.84 8.97
C SER A 6 8.38 -12.57 9.44
N SER A 7 8.78 -11.42 8.90
CA SER A 7 8.14 -10.12 9.09
C SER A 7 8.08 -9.37 7.77
N ALA A 8 6.95 -8.74 7.48
CA ALA A 8 6.71 -8.06 6.21
C ALA A 8 5.67 -6.95 6.39
N ALA A 9 5.74 -5.89 5.59
CA ALA A 9 4.68 -4.90 5.52
C ALA A 9 3.52 -5.43 4.67
N VAL A 10 2.38 -4.74 4.75
CA VAL A 10 1.31 -4.83 3.75
C VAL A 10 1.84 -4.65 2.33
N GLU A 11 1.29 -5.41 1.37
CA GLU A 11 1.73 -5.46 -0.03
C GLU A 11 3.16 -6.00 -0.27
N ASP A 12 3.95 -6.27 0.77
CA ASP A 12 5.21 -6.98 0.58
C ASP A 12 4.95 -8.41 0.11
N THR A 13 5.92 -8.95 -0.62
CA THR A 13 5.92 -10.35 -1.04
C THR A 13 6.61 -11.22 0.00
N VAL A 14 5.96 -12.32 0.38
CA VAL A 14 6.56 -13.37 1.20
C VAL A 14 6.49 -14.72 0.48
N VAL A 15 7.46 -15.57 0.77
CA VAL A 15 7.52 -16.96 0.30
C VAL A 15 7.14 -17.87 1.45
N ILE A 16 6.20 -18.78 1.20
CA ILE A 16 5.73 -19.77 2.15
C ILE A 16 6.13 -21.15 1.65
N ASP A 17 6.93 -21.86 2.44
CA ASP A 17 7.33 -23.23 2.17
C ASP A 17 6.65 -24.18 3.17
N GLY A 18 5.88 -25.11 2.62
CA GLY A 18 5.15 -26.15 3.34
C GLY A 18 5.70 -27.54 3.03
N THR A 19 5.61 -28.44 4.01
CA THR A 19 5.98 -29.85 3.88
C THR A 19 4.89 -30.73 4.50
N GLY A 20 4.80 -31.99 4.08
CA GLY A 20 3.81 -32.95 4.60
C GLY A 20 2.44 -32.87 3.93
N PHE A 21 2.31 -32.07 2.87
CA PHE A 21 1.09 -32.01 2.07
C PHE A 21 0.91 -33.32 1.30
N ASN A 22 -0.36 -33.71 1.05
CA ASN A 22 -0.65 -34.86 0.21
C ASN A 22 0.00 -34.70 -1.17
N SER A 23 0.64 -35.77 -1.65
CA SER A 23 1.33 -35.80 -2.93
C SER A 23 0.44 -35.24 -4.04
N LEU A 24 0.96 -34.27 -4.80
CA LEU A 24 0.27 -33.68 -5.95
C LEU A 24 -1.07 -32.97 -5.63
N ALA A 25 -1.37 -32.70 -4.36
CA ALA A 25 -2.59 -32.02 -3.95
C ALA A 25 -2.49 -30.50 -4.11
N THR A 26 -3.60 -29.87 -4.50
CA THR A 26 -3.71 -28.42 -4.63
C THR A 26 -4.12 -27.79 -3.30
N VAL A 27 -3.50 -26.65 -2.97
CA VAL A 27 -3.90 -25.81 -1.84
C VAL A 27 -5.23 -25.14 -2.16
N THR A 28 -6.19 -25.24 -1.25
CA THR A 28 -7.53 -24.66 -1.42
C THR A 28 -7.78 -23.50 -0.47
N VAL A 29 -7.02 -23.41 0.63
CA VAL A 29 -7.07 -22.31 1.58
C VAL A 29 -5.65 -21.83 1.86
N LEU A 30 -5.44 -20.54 1.73
CA LEU A 30 -4.25 -19.85 2.22
C LEU A 30 -4.70 -18.51 2.80
N THR A 31 -4.58 -18.33 4.11
CA THR A 31 -5.03 -17.12 4.80
C THR A 31 -3.96 -16.56 5.73
N ILE A 32 -4.01 -15.24 5.93
CA ILE A 32 -3.20 -14.51 6.91
C ILE A 32 -4.16 -13.72 7.78
N GLY A 33 -4.24 -14.06 9.08
CA GLY A 33 -5.17 -13.37 9.99
C GLY A 33 -6.64 -13.51 9.60
N GLY A 34 -6.99 -14.54 8.83
CA GLY A 34 -8.34 -14.75 8.28
C GLY A 34 -8.59 -14.11 6.92
N ALA A 35 -7.75 -13.17 6.47
CA ALA A 35 -7.82 -12.62 5.11
C ALA A 35 -7.26 -13.63 4.10
N SER A 36 -7.90 -13.75 2.93
CA SER A 36 -7.42 -14.63 1.87
C SER A 36 -6.12 -14.10 1.26
N ALA A 37 -5.14 -14.97 1.13
CA ALA A 37 -3.86 -14.73 0.46
C ALA A 37 -3.57 -15.82 -0.59
N LEU A 38 -4.61 -16.55 -1.05
CA LEU A 38 -4.46 -17.63 -2.02
C LEU A 38 -4.11 -17.05 -3.41
N PRO A 39 -2.94 -17.36 -3.98
CA PRO A 39 -2.55 -16.85 -5.29
C PRO A 39 -3.31 -17.57 -6.40
N SER A 40 -3.39 -16.92 -7.56
CA SER A 40 -3.91 -17.50 -8.79
C SER A 40 -2.78 -17.61 -9.82
N PRO A 41 -2.43 -18.82 -10.30
CA PRO A 41 -3.04 -20.11 -9.96
C PRO A 41 -2.67 -20.60 -8.54
N ALA A 42 -3.54 -21.45 -7.96
CA ALA A 42 -3.32 -22.01 -6.63
C ALA A 42 -2.08 -22.92 -6.58
N PRO A 43 -1.29 -22.88 -5.50
CA PRO A 43 -0.06 -23.65 -5.39
C PRO A 43 -0.39 -25.13 -5.21
N ARG A 44 0.48 -25.98 -5.77
CA ARG A 44 0.29 -27.44 -5.77
C ARG A 44 1.51 -28.12 -5.21
N ALA A 45 1.27 -29.12 -4.37
CA ALA A 45 2.35 -29.89 -3.76
C ALA A 45 3.10 -30.75 -4.80
N THR A 46 4.39 -30.97 -4.56
CA THR A 46 5.22 -31.91 -5.32
C THR A 46 4.83 -33.35 -4.99
N ARG A 47 5.48 -34.32 -5.64
CA ARG A 47 5.26 -35.74 -5.33
C ARG A 47 5.66 -36.07 -3.88
N ASN A 48 6.59 -35.32 -3.31
CA ASN A 48 7.13 -35.51 -1.96
C ASN A 48 6.33 -34.75 -0.88
N GLY A 49 5.28 -34.01 -1.27
CA GLY A 49 4.46 -33.26 -0.33
C GLY A 49 5.04 -31.90 0.08
N GLU A 50 5.98 -31.38 -0.70
CA GLU A 50 6.49 -30.01 -0.57
C GLU A 50 5.61 -29.05 -1.35
N VAL A 51 5.35 -27.86 -0.84
CA VAL A 51 4.61 -26.81 -1.53
C VAL A 51 5.26 -25.47 -1.29
N THR A 52 5.39 -24.66 -2.34
CA THR A 52 5.89 -23.28 -2.26
C THR A 52 4.84 -22.34 -2.81
N ALA A 53 4.59 -21.25 -2.10
CA ALA A 53 3.65 -20.21 -2.50
C ALA A 53 4.29 -18.83 -2.32
N THR A 54 4.25 -18.03 -3.37
CA THR A 54 4.63 -16.60 -3.33
C THR A 54 3.35 -15.79 -3.23
N ILE A 55 3.21 -14.98 -2.19
CA ILE A 55 1.98 -14.24 -1.90
C ILE A 55 2.28 -12.81 -1.48
N LEU A 56 1.31 -11.92 -1.71
CA LEU A 56 1.31 -10.56 -1.19
C LEU A 56 0.64 -10.55 0.19
N VAL A 57 1.21 -9.81 1.14
CA VAL A 57 0.60 -9.61 2.46
C VAL A 57 -0.65 -8.72 2.30
N PRO A 58 -1.83 -9.19 2.70
CA PRO A 58 -3.07 -8.43 2.56
C PRO A 58 -3.09 -7.21 3.49
N LEU A 59 -4.03 -6.30 3.26
CA LEU A 59 -4.27 -5.15 4.11
C LEU A 59 -4.61 -5.59 5.55
N LEU A 60 -3.63 -5.45 6.44
CA LEU A 60 -3.69 -5.83 7.86
C LEU A 60 -3.02 -4.74 8.69
N ASN A 61 -3.56 -4.48 9.88
CA ASN A 61 -2.88 -3.62 10.85
C ASN A 61 -1.55 -4.26 11.31
N PRO A 62 -0.56 -3.48 11.77
CA PRO A 62 0.65 -4.05 12.36
C PRO A 62 0.31 -4.98 13.53
N GLY A 63 0.88 -6.18 13.53
CA GLY A 63 0.55 -7.23 14.48
C GLY A 63 1.10 -8.59 14.08
N THR A 64 0.93 -9.59 14.95
CA THR A 64 1.30 -10.98 14.64
C THR A 64 0.07 -11.77 14.23
N TYR A 65 0.14 -12.41 13.07
CA TYR A 65 -0.97 -13.16 12.48
C TYR A 65 -0.61 -14.61 12.25
N THR A 66 -1.57 -15.49 12.48
CA THR A 66 -1.48 -16.89 12.07
C THR A 66 -1.70 -17.00 10.58
N VAL A 67 -0.79 -17.70 9.91
CA VAL A 67 -0.90 -18.12 8.51
C VAL A 67 -1.38 -19.55 8.48
N VAL A 68 -2.42 -19.83 7.70
CA VAL A 68 -3.01 -21.17 7.56
C VAL A 68 -2.98 -21.58 6.10
N MET A 69 -2.42 -22.76 5.82
CA MET A 69 -2.40 -23.35 4.48
C MET A 69 -3.03 -24.75 4.53
N THR A 70 -4.09 -24.97 3.75
CA THR A 70 -4.85 -26.23 3.73
C THR A 70 -5.03 -26.73 2.29
N ASN A 71 -4.88 -28.04 2.08
CA ASN A 71 -5.15 -28.66 0.78
C ASN A 71 -6.54 -29.28 0.68
N ALA A 72 -6.92 -29.68 -0.54
CA ALA A 72 -8.19 -30.33 -0.81
C ALA A 72 -8.41 -31.66 -0.04
N ALA A 73 -7.34 -32.28 0.46
CA ALA A 73 -7.40 -33.51 1.24
C ALA A 73 -7.55 -33.26 2.77
N GLY A 74 -7.60 -31.99 3.19
CA GLY A 74 -7.81 -31.60 4.58
C GLY A 74 -6.54 -31.51 5.44
N PHE A 75 -5.35 -31.76 4.88
CA PHE A 75 -4.10 -31.49 5.60
C PHE A 75 -3.90 -29.98 5.74
N SER A 76 -3.56 -29.54 6.95
CA SER A 76 -3.35 -28.13 7.27
C SER A 76 -2.03 -27.92 7.97
N ALA A 77 -1.31 -26.86 7.58
CA ALA A 77 -0.10 -26.39 8.22
C ALA A 77 -0.26 -24.93 8.64
N THR A 78 0.31 -24.57 9.78
CA THR A 78 0.27 -23.22 10.32
C THR A 78 1.65 -22.69 10.65
N SER A 79 1.78 -21.36 10.66
CA SER A 79 2.96 -20.61 11.08
C SER A 79 2.53 -19.18 11.41
N THR A 80 3.46 -18.33 11.83
CA THR A 80 3.17 -16.94 12.20
C THR A 80 3.94 -15.98 11.33
N LEU A 81 3.29 -14.89 10.92
CA LEU A 81 3.90 -13.75 10.24
C LEU A 81 3.69 -12.50 11.11
N THR A 82 4.76 -11.74 11.32
CA THR A 82 4.64 -10.41 11.93
C THR A 82 4.45 -9.35 10.85
N VAL A 83 3.25 -8.80 10.76
CA VAL A 83 2.97 -7.65 9.90
C VAL A 83 3.51 -6.41 10.60
N VAL A 84 4.41 -5.70 9.92
CA VAL A 84 5.02 -4.46 10.42
C VAL A 84 4.45 -3.26 9.69
N THR A 85 4.62 -2.08 10.27
CA THR A 85 4.46 -0.83 9.51
C THR A 85 5.43 -0.85 8.36
N SER A 86 4.97 -0.45 7.18
CA SER A 86 5.87 -0.21 6.06
C SER A 86 6.91 0.84 6.44
N SER A 87 8.16 0.59 6.09
CA SER A 87 9.23 1.55 6.33
C SER A 87 9.02 2.77 5.42
N ALA A 88 9.29 3.97 5.95
CA ALA A 88 9.24 5.20 5.17
C ALA A 88 10.06 5.03 3.87
N PRO A 89 9.51 5.40 2.69
CA PRO A 89 10.22 5.30 1.44
C PRO A 89 11.51 6.13 1.49
N PRO A 90 12.51 5.81 0.66
CA PRO A 90 13.69 6.66 0.51
C PRO A 90 13.24 8.10 0.19
N ALA A 91 14.02 9.08 0.67
CA ALA A 91 13.71 10.49 0.50
C ALA A 91 13.32 10.78 -0.97
N SER A 92 12.10 11.30 -1.15
CA SER A 92 11.54 11.57 -2.47
C SER A 92 12.48 12.45 -3.30
N THR A 93 12.74 12.05 -4.54
CA THR A 93 13.41 12.89 -5.56
C THR A 93 12.49 13.96 -6.15
N GLN A 94 11.22 13.94 -5.72
CA GLN A 94 10.21 14.91 -6.11
C GLN A 94 10.50 16.30 -5.52
N ALA A 95 9.86 17.32 -6.08
CA ALA A 95 10.00 18.71 -5.64
C ALA A 95 9.15 18.99 -4.40
N ASP A 96 9.44 20.11 -3.74
CA ASP A 96 8.65 20.55 -2.59
C ASP A 96 7.21 20.87 -3.02
N THR A 97 6.24 20.45 -2.21
CA THR A 97 4.81 20.60 -2.54
C THR A 97 4.42 22.06 -2.78
N GLN A 98 5.02 22.99 -2.04
CA GLN A 98 4.83 24.42 -2.25
C GLN A 98 5.24 24.85 -3.67
N VAL A 99 6.33 24.30 -4.21
CA VAL A 99 6.82 24.62 -5.56
C VAL A 99 5.88 24.05 -6.62
N ILE A 100 5.40 22.82 -6.44
CA ILE A 100 4.46 22.19 -7.37
C ILE A 100 3.15 22.98 -7.49
N PHE A 101 2.63 23.47 -6.37
CA PHE A 101 1.35 24.18 -6.32
C PHE A 101 1.46 25.70 -6.33
N ALA A 102 2.65 26.28 -6.53
CA ALA A 102 2.88 27.73 -6.47
C ALA A 102 1.88 28.54 -7.30
N VAL A 103 1.62 28.14 -8.55
CA VAL A 103 0.66 28.82 -9.44
C VAL A 103 -0.78 28.81 -8.92
N VAL A 104 -1.17 27.80 -8.13
CA VAL A 104 -2.50 27.75 -7.49
C VAL A 104 -2.50 28.58 -6.21
N ILE A 105 -1.42 28.54 -5.44
CA ILE A 105 -1.27 29.35 -4.22
C ILE A 105 -1.29 30.85 -4.54
N ASP A 106 -0.52 31.25 -5.56
CA ASP A 106 -0.37 32.65 -6.00
C ASP A 106 -1.64 33.24 -6.64
N ASN A 107 -2.63 32.39 -6.95
CA ASN A 107 -3.93 32.82 -7.45
C ASN A 107 -4.86 33.21 -6.29
N ASP A 108 -4.53 34.29 -5.58
CA ASP A 108 -5.32 34.81 -4.44
C ASP A 108 -5.61 33.76 -3.35
N ASN A 109 -4.59 32.99 -2.96
CA ASN A 109 -4.69 31.89 -2.00
C ASN A 109 -5.72 30.84 -2.40
N ASN A 110 -5.80 30.51 -3.70
CA ASN A 110 -6.79 29.57 -4.21
C ASN A 110 -6.68 28.18 -3.56
N LEU A 111 -5.45 27.71 -3.31
CA LEU A 111 -5.22 26.41 -2.72
C LEU A 111 -5.60 26.38 -1.23
N VAL A 112 -6.52 25.49 -0.87
CA VAL A 112 -6.90 25.25 0.54
C VAL A 112 -6.09 24.11 1.14
N ARG A 113 -6.05 22.96 0.46
CA ARG A 113 -5.39 21.75 0.99
C ARG A 113 -5.12 20.72 -0.09
N VAL A 114 -4.04 19.97 0.08
CA VAL A 114 -3.70 18.78 -0.71
C VAL A 114 -3.64 17.57 0.23
N TRP A 115 -4.22 16.44 -0.17
CA TRP A 115 -4.05 15.16 0.51
C TRP A 115 -3.48 14.13 -0.45
N ARG A 116 -2.58 13.29 0.06
CA ARG A 116 -2.03 12.13 -0.65
C ARG A 116 -2.07 10.91 0.25
N TYR A 117 -2.59 9.82 -0.28
CA TYR A 117 -2.47 8.50 0.35
C TYR A 117 -1.29 7.75 -0.27
N SER A 118 -0.35 7.32 0.56
CA SER A 118 0.75 6.48 0.13
C SER A 118 0.33 5.02 0.23
N ASN A 119 0.18 4.31 -0.89
CA ASN A 119 -0.10 2.86 -0.87
C ASN A 119 1.06 2.07 -0.23
N ALA A 120 2.28 2.58 -0.35
CA ALA A 120 3.46 1.94 0.23
C ALA A 120 3.43 2.00 1.75
N THR A 121 3.16 3.17 2.34
CA THR A 121 3.17 3.34 3.82
C THR A 121 1.81 3.19 4.47
N GLN A 122 0.73 3.18 3.68
CA GLN A 122 -0.66 3.22 4.12
C GLN A 122 -1.03 4.43 4.99
N GLU A 123 -0.31 5.52 4.80
CA GLU A 123 -0.48 6.75 5.56
C GLU A 123 -1.04 7.88 4.69
N TRP A 124 -1.84 8.72 5.32
CA TRP A 124 -2.27 9.99 4.75
C TRP A 124 -1.25 11.07 5.09
N SER A 125 -0.95 11.90 4.09
CA SER A 125 -0.14 13.11 4.23
C SER A 125 -0.90 14.29 3.66
N PHE A 126 -0.68 15.48 4.22
CA PHE A 126 -1.34 16.69 3.75
C PHE A 126 -0.42 17.89 3.67
N TYR A 127 -0.83 18.83 2.82
CA TYR A 127 -0.22 20.15 2.68
C TYR A 127 -1.30 21.24 2.70
N ASP A 128 -1.11 22.26 3.51
CA ASP A 128 -1.93 23.47 3.59
C ASP A 128 -0.97 24.68 3.51
N PRO A 129 -1.16 25.62 2.56
CA PRO A 129 -0.21 26.69 2.32
C PRO A 129 -0.26 27.82 3.36
N ARG A 130 -1.26 27.81 4.26
CA ARG A 130 -1.40 28.85 5.28
C ARG A 130 -0.37 28.67 6.39
N ASP A 131 0.21 29.77 6.85
CA ASP A 131 1.31 29.79 7.84
C ASP A 131 0.96 29.05 9.14
N GLU A 132 -0.31 29.04 9.57
CA GLU A 132 -0.72 28.33 10.80
C GLU A 132 -0.55 26.81 10.71
N PHE A 133 -0.38 26.26 9.51
CA PHE A 133 -0.17 24.84 9.25
C PHE A 133 1.26 24.49 8.83
N ALA A 134 2.18 25.47 8.77
CA ALA A 134 3.54 25.26 8.29
C ALA A 134 4.24 24.08 9.01
N ASP A 135 4.13 24.02 10.34
CA ASP A 135 4.74 22.96 11.17
C ASP A 135 3.94 21.64 11.19
N ALA A 136 2.68 21.66 10.74
CA ALA A 136 1.79 20.49 10.76
C ALA A 136 1.79 19.74 9.41
N ASN A 137 2.33 20.35 8.35
CA ASN A 137 2.38 19.76 7.03
C ASN A 137 3.24 18.49 7.02
N THR A 138 2.72 17.43 6.40
CA THR A 138 3.40 16.13 6.29
C THR A 138 3.64 15.70 4.84
N LEU A 139 2.95 16.33 3.88
CA LEU A 139 3.22 16.18 2.45
C LEU A 139 4.25 17.24 2.02
N GLU A 140 5.50 17.05 2.41
CA GLU A 140 6.58 17.98 2.08
C GLU A 140 6.93 17.96 0.60
N LYS A 141 6.84 16.79 -0.04
CA LYS A 141 7.24 16.57 -1.44
C LYS A 141 6.20 15.80 -2.24
N THR A 142 5.97 16.23 -3.47
CA THR A 142 5.09 15.57 -4.45
C THR A 142 5.49 15.95 -5.87
N GLY A 143 4.91 15.30 -6.88
CA GLY A 143 5.34 15.48 -8.26
C GLY A 143 4.68 14.49 -9.22
N ALA A 144 5.22 14.41 -10.44
CA ALA A 144 4.62 13.68 -11.55
C ALA A 144 4.31 12.21 -11.20
N GLY A 145 3.08 11.79 -11.51
CA GLY A 145 2.57 10.44 -11.22
C GLY A 145 1.89 10.30 -9.86
N ASP A 146 2.05 11.24 -8.93
CA ASP A 146 1.31 11.21 -7.67
C ASP A 146 -0.19 11.47 -7.88
N ILE A 147 -1.00 10.66 -7.20
CA ILE A 147 -2.46 10.83 -7.16
C ILE A 147 -2.80 11.62 -5.89
N VAL A 148 -3.44 12.78 -6.06
CA VAL A 148 -3.71 13.71 -4.96
C VAL A 148 -5.16 14.23 -4.99
N TRP A 149 -5.70 14.46 -3.80
CA TRP A 149 -6.91 15.23 -3.60
C TRP A 149 -6.55 16.70 -3.36
N VAL A 150 -7.06 17.60 -4.20
CA VAL A 150 -6.76 19.04 -4.15
C VAL A 150 -8.05 19.82 -3.91
N ASN A 151 -8.08 20.63 -2.86
CA ASN A 151 -9.20 21.54 -2.58
C ASN A 151 -8.84 22.98 -2.96
N VAL A 152 -9.67 23.59 -3.81
CA VAL A 152 -9.50 24.97 -4.27
C VAL A 152 -10.76 25.80 -4.04
N VAL A 153 -10.65 27.12 -3.89
CA VAL A 153 -11.80 28.02 -3.71
C VAL A 153 -12.37 28.54 -5.03
N VAL A 154 -11.56 28.65 -6.08
CA VAL A 154 -11.93 29.11 -7.43
C VAL A 154 -11.43 28.15 -8.50
N GLU A 155 -12.17 28.08 -9.60
CA GLU A 155 -11.79 27.27 -10.76
C GLU A 155 -10.50 27.79 -11.40
N GLN A 156 -9.59 26.89 -11.75
CA GLN A 156 -8.29 27.25 -12.33
C GLN A 156 -7.72 26.11 -13.19
N GLU A 157 -7.04 26.47 -14.28
CA GLU A 157 -6.22 25.51 -15.02
C GLU A 157 -4.91 25.20 -14.26
N PHE A 158 -4.61 23.91 -14.11
CA PHE A 158 -3.42 23.42 -13.44
C PHE A 158 -2.87 22.19 -14.18
N GLN A 159 -1.62 22.26 -14.64
CA GLN A 159 -0.94 21.16 -15.35
C GLN A 159 -1.75 20.59 -16.54
N GLY A 160 -2.43 21.46 -17.30
CA GLY A 160 -3.27 21.05 -18.44
C GLY A 160 -4.49 20.22 -18.02
N GLN A 161 -5.02 20.46 -16.83
CA GLN A 161 -6.30 19.99 -16.31
C GLN A 161 -7.03 21.19 -15.68
N THR A 162 -8.35 21.09 -15.48
CA THR A 162 -9.13 22.11 -14.77
C THR A 162 -9.41 21.64 -13.35
N LEU A 163 -9.03 22.45 -12.35
CA LEU A 163 -9.46 22.30 -10.98
C LEU A 163 -10.78 23.06 -10.81
N PHE A 164 -11.83 22.38 -10.37
CA PHE A 164 -13.11 23.00 -10.04
C PHE A 164 -13.14 23.42 -8.57
N THR A 165 -13.92 24.43 -8.20
CA THR A 165 -14.13 24.79 -6.79
C THR A 165 -14.52 23.57 -5.95
N GLY A 166 -13.83 23.37 -4.83
CA GLY A 166 -13.96 22.19 -3.98
C GLY A 166 -12.89 21.13 -4.24
N TRP A 167 -13.21 19.88 -3.94
CA TRP A 167 -12.28 18.74 -4.01
C TRP A 167 -12.17 18.17 -5.42
N ASN A 168 -10.93 18.02 -5.88
CA ASN A 168 -10.56 17.43 -7.17
C ASN A 168 -9.61 16.25 -6.93
N LEU A 169 -9.88 15.09 -7.54
CA LEU A 169 -8.94 13.98 -7.58
C LEU A 169 -8.18 14.03 -8.91
N ILE A 170 -6.87 14.27 -8.84
CA ILE A 170 -6.03 14.40 -10.04
C ILE A 170 -4.76 13.56 -9.93
N VAL A 171 -4.16 13.30 -11.09
CA VAL A 171 -2.78 12.82 -11.21
C VAL A 171 -1.90 14.01 -11.59
N LEU A 172 -0.82 14.23 -10.85
CA LEU A 172 0.16 15.27 -11.15
C LEU A 172 0.97 14.89 -12.40
N LYS A 173 1.26 15.89 -13.24
CA LYS A 173 2.05 15.78 -14.47
C LYS A 173 3.44 16.37 -14.30
#